data_AF-A0A9N9KJB5-F1
#
_entry.id   AF-A0A9N9KJB5-F1
#
_cell.length_a   1.000
_cell.length_b   1.000
_cell.length_c   1.000
_cell.angle_alpha   90.00
_cell.angle_beta   90.00
_cell.angle_gamma   90.00
#
_symmetry.space_group_name_H-M   'P 1'
#
loop_
_entity.id
_entity.type
_entity.pdbx_description
1 polymer ?
#
loop_
_entity_poly.entity_id
_entity_poly.type
_entity_poly.pdbx_seq_one_letter_code
_entity_poly.pdbx_strand_id
1 'polypeptide(L)'
;SESELAQAYDSVVNNNDSALYTALLSFFPLIRKFPTPYNIKFNNSIKFINNTSDKIVTEQKSSLVRGKDILSLLVKANEKLPIDEQLTHKELIGQVMTLLVAGHDTTSVSLAWSLYFLAKNPDIQDRLRKEVLDILID
;
A
#
# COMPACT_ATOMS: atom_id res chain seq x y z
N SER A 1 2.91 -0.86 -15.90
CA SER A 1 4.03 -1.31 -15.05
C SER A 1 3.56 -1.20 -13.62
N GLU A 2 3.71 -2.25 -12.82
CA GLU A 2 3.49 -2.12 -11.37
C GLU A 2 4.37 -0.98 -10.84
N SER A 3 3.81 -0.15 -9.97
CA SER A 3 4.60 0.89 -9.28
C SER A 3 5.72 0.20 -8.49
N GLU A 4 6.95 0.72 -8.52
CA GLU A 4 8.07 0.20 -7.71
C GLU A 4 7.70 0.11 -6.22
N LEU A 5 6.78 0.96 -5.77
CA LEU A 5 6.21 0.92 -4.42
C LEU A 5 5.37 -0.32 -4.15
N ALA A 6 4.58 -0.78 -5.14
CA ALA A 6 3.78 -2.00 -5.05
C ALA A 6 4.67 -3.26 -5.00
N GLN A 7 5.77 -3.28 -5.75
CA GLN A 7 6.72 -4.41 -5.71
C GLN A 7 7.53 -4.45 -4.40
N ALA A 8 7.98 -3.30 -3.92
CA ALA A 8 8.62 -3.21 -2.60
C ALA A 8 7.65 -3.65 -1.50
N TYR A 9 6.38 -3.27 -1.61
CA TYR A 9 5.31 -3.69 -0.72
C TYR A 9 5.09 -5.22 -0.72
N ASP A 10 4.93 -5.82 -1.88
CA ASP A 10 4.67 -7.26 -2.01
C ASP A 10 5.79 -8.08 -1.36
N SER A 11 7.05 -7.64 -1.53
CA SER A 11 8.22 -8.26 -0.90
C SER A 11 8.28 -8.15 0.63
N VAL A 12 7.51 -7.25 1.24
CA VAL A 12 7.44 -7.06 2.69
C VAL A 12 6.23 -7.79 3.29
N VAL A 13 5.07 -7.69 2.65
CA VAL A 13 3.80 -8.19 3.18
C VAL A 13 3.54 -9.65 2.79
N ASN A 14 3.70 -10.00 1.52
CA ASN A 14 3.47 -11.35 1.01
C ASN A 14 4.75 -12.19 1.05
N ASN A 15 5.38 -12.24 2.22
CA ASN A 15 6.53 -13.11 2.43
C ASN A 15 6.07 -14.57 2.57
N ASN A 16 6.30 -15.34 1.50
CA ASN A 16 6.26 -16.81 1.51
C ASN A 16 7.48 -17.38 2.26
N ASP A 17 7.67 -16.95 3.51
CA ASP A 17 8.71 -17.50 4.35
C ASP A 17 8.43 -18.98 4.55
N SER A 18 9.41 -19.83 4.25
CA SER A 18 9.30 -21.25 4.58
C SER A 18 9.03 -21.40 6.09
N ALA A 19 8.15 -22.32 6.47
CA ALA A 19 7.83 -22.56 7.89
C ALA A 19 9.09 -22.81 8.75
N LEU A 20 10.13 -23.40 8.14
CA LEU A 20 11.45 -23.58 8.75
C LEU A 20 12.16 -22.26 9.07
N TYR A 21 12.12 -21.28 8.15
CA TYR A 21 12.70 -19.97 8.35
C TYR A 21 11.97 -19.21 9.47
N THR A 22 10.65 -19.24 9.50
CA THR A 22 9.83 -18.64 10.57
C THR A 22 10.11 -19.28 11.93
N ALA A 23 10.23 -20.61 11.98
CA ALA A 23 10.61 -21.32 13.20
C ALA A 23 12.02 -20.93 13.66
N LEU A 24 13.00 -20.88 12.75
CA LEU A 24 14.37 -20.43 13.02
C LEU A 24 14.41 -19.03 13.63
N LEU A 25 13.64 -18.09 13.08
CA LEU A 25 13.57 -16.71 13.61
C LEU A 25 12.94 -16.64 15.00
N SER A 26 12.03 -17.55 15.33
CA SER A 26 11.36 -17.60 16.64
C SER A 26 12.33 -18.03 17.75
N PHE A 27 13.24 -18.96 17.46
CA PHE A 27 14.26 -19.42 18.41
C PHE A 27 15.53 -18.56 18.37
N PHE A 28 15.86 -17.95 17.23
CA PHE A 28 17.10 -17.21 17.02
C PHE A 28 16.84 -15.86 16.33
N PRO A 29 16.34 -14.84 17.06
CA PRO A 29 16.00 -13.54 16.50
C PRO A 29 17.21 -12.78 15.94
N LEU A 30 18.44 -13.14 16.33
CA LEU A 30 19.66 -12.55 15.77
C LEU A 30 19.88 -12.87 14.29
N ILE A 31 19.26 -13.91 13.74
CA ILE A 31 19.38 -14.27 12.32
C ILE A 31 18.84 -13.14 11.41
N ARG A 32 17.89 -12.32 11.89
CA ARG A 32 17.42 -11.11 11.17
C ARG A 32 18.50 -10.05 10.97
N LYS A 33 19.56 -10.03 11.79
CA LYS A 33 20.68 -9.07 11.66
C LYS A 33 21.76 -9.54 10.69
N PHE A 34 21.78 -10.82 10.30
CA PHE A 34 22.78 -11.32 9.37
C PHE A 34 22.50 -10.83 7.94
N PRO A 35 23.53 -10.50 7.15
CA PRO A 35 23.40 -10.03 5.77
C PRO A 35 23.09 -11.19 4.81
N THR A 36 21.95 -11.85 5.02
CA THR A 36 21.43 -12.83 4.06
C THR A 36 20.79 -12.10 2.87
N PRO A 37 20.79 -12.67 1.66
CA PRO A 37 20.12 -12.05 0.50
C PRO A 37 18.66 -11.68 0.78
N TYR A 38 17.96 -12.52 1.55
CA TYR A 38 16.61 -12.26 2.02
C TYR A 38 16.53 -11.02 2.92
N ASN A 39 17.32 -10.96 4.01
CA ASN A 39 17.30 -9.83 4.94
C ASN A 39 17.70 -8.52 4.26
N ILE A 40 18.63 -8.59 3.30
CA ILE A 40 19.05 -7.42 2.50
C ILE A 40 17.89 -6.93 1.63
N LYS A 41 17.22 -7.82 0.89
CA LYS A 41 16.05 -7.46 0.06
C LYS A 41 14.95 -6.85 0.91
N PHE A 42 14.58 -7.50 2.02
CA PHE A 42 13.57 -7.03 2.95
C PHE A 42 13.91 -5.63 3.50
N ASN A 43 15.13 -5.44 3.99
CA ASN A 43 15.56 -4.14 4.54
C ASN A 43 15.59 -3.04 3.47
N ASN A 44 15.97 -3.36 2.23
CA ASN A 44 15.96 -2.40 1.13
C ASN A 44 14.53 -1.99 0.75
N SER A 45 13.60 -2.94 0.70
CA SER A 45 12.18 -2.65 0.45
C SER A 45 11.57 -1.78 1.53
N ILE A 46 11.83 -2.09 2.82
CA ILE A 46 11.40 -1.26 3.95
C ILE A 46 11.97 0.15 3.86
N LYS A 47 13.25 0.30 3.48
CA LYS A 47 13.86 1.63 3.28
C LYS A 47 13.19 2.40 2.14
N PHE A 48 12.95 1.76 1.01
CA PHE A 48 12.31 2.38 -0.14
C PHE A 48 10.89 2.87 0.21
N ILE A 49 10.12 2.02 0.87
CA ILE A 49 8.78 2.31 1.38
C ILE A 49 8.79 3.52 2.31
N ASN A 50 9.67 3.53 3.32
CA ASN A 50 9.75 4.62 4.29
C ASN A 50 10.15 5.93 3.60
N ASN A 51 11.14 5.90 2.71
CA ASN A 51 11.59 7.09 2.00
C ASN A 51 10.50 7.66 1.07
N THR A 52 9.74 6.81 0.39
CA THR A 52 8.65 7.24 -0.47
C THR A 52 7.51 7.83 0.36
N SER A 53 7.14 7.16 1.46
CA SER A 53 6.10 7.63 2.37
C SER A 53 6.48 8.95 3.05
N ASP A 54 7.74 9.11 3.43
CA ASP A 54 8.30 10.35 3.98
C ASP A 54 8.19 11.53 3.00
N LYS A 55 8.54 11.32 1.73
CA LYS A 55 8.35 12.32 0.66
C LYS A 55 6.89 12.74 0.55
N ILE A 56 5.98 11.77 0.51
CA ILE A 56 4.53 12.05 0.42
C ILE A 56 4.08 12.88 1.63
N VAL A 57 4.41 12.49 2.86
CA VAL A 57 4.02 13.26 4.06
C VAL A 57 4.61 14.67 4.05
N THR A 58 5.86 14.81 3.62
CA THR A 58 6.55 16.10 3.54
C THR A 58 5.93 17.02 2.48
N GLU A 59 5.60 16.49 1.31
CA GLU A 59 4.86 17.22 0.27
C GLU A 59 3.50 17.70 0.79
N GLN A 60 2.79 16.85 1.54
CA GLN A 60 1.49 17.23 2.10
C GLN A 60 1.57 18.29 3.19
N LYS A 61 2.65 18.31 3.98
CA LYS A 61 2.90 19.37 4.96
C LYS A 61 3.29 20.70 4.32
N SER A 62 4.07 20.64 3.24
CA SER A 62 4.67 21.81 2.59
C SER A 62 3.83 22.44 1.47
N SER A 63 2.86 21.71 0.89
CA SER A 63 2.06 22.25 -0.21
C SER A 63 1.19 23.43 0.25
N LEU A 64 1.38 24.60 -0.39
CA LEU A 64 0.59 25.81 -0.17
C LEU A 64 -0.88 25.63 -0.57
N VAL A 65 -1.16 24.67 -1.47
CA VAL A 65 -2.49 24.21 -1.85
C VAL A 65 -2.65 22.80 -1.33
N ARG A 66 -2.85 22.64 -0.02
CA ARG A 66 -3.11 21.31 0.56
C ARG A 66 -4.35 20.71 -0.07
N GLY A 67 -4.17 19.59 -0.75
CA GLY A 67 -5.20 18.85 -1.47
C GLY A 67 -6.40 18.43 -0.59
N LYS A 68 -7.41 17.86 -1.25
CA LYS A 68 -8.56 17.20 -0.61
C LYS A 68 -8.36 15.68 -0.49
N ASP A 69 -7.15 15.18 -0.74
CA ASP A 69 -6.85 13.77 -0.58
C ASP A 69 -6.85 13.37 0.91
N ILE A 70 -7.01 12.06 1.16
CA ILE A 70 -7.16 11.50 2.51
C ILE A 70 -5.97 11.86 3.39
N LEU A 71 -4.74 11.86 2.85
CA LEU A 71 -3.54 12.13 3.64
C LEU A 71 -3.39 13.61 3.97
N SER A 72 -3.71 14.49 3.02
CA SER A 72 -3.88 15.93 3.28
C SER A 72 -4.87 16.20 4.40
N LEU A 73 -6.01 15.50 4.39
CA LEU A 73 -7.03 15.63 5.44
C LEU A 73 -6.53 15.10 6.79
N LEU A 74 -5.82 13.97 6.80
CA LEU A 74 -5.20 13.40 8.00
C LEU A 74 -4.20 14.38 8.62
N VAL A 75 -3.29 14.95 7.82
CA VAL A 75 -2.30 15.93 8.31
C VAL A 75 -3.00 17.18 8.87
N LYS A 76 -4.01 17.71 8.17
CA LYS A 76 -4.81 18.85 8.63
C LYS A 76 -5.56 18.56 9.94
N ALA A 77 -6.10 17.35 10.08
CA ALA A 77 -6.79 16.94 11.30
C ALA A 77 -5.79 16.81 12.46
N ASN A 78 -4.63 16.21 12.21
CA ASN A 78 -3.58 16.02 13.20
C ASN A 78 -3.06 17.34 13.77
N GLU A 79 -2.84 18.36 12.95
CA GLU A 79 -2.37 19.68 13.40
C GLU A 79 -3.37 20.44 14.28
N LYS A 80 -4.65 20.07 14.25
CA LYS A 80 -5.68 20.67 15.10
C LYS A 80 -5.80 20.02 16.48
N LEU A 81 -5.13 18.88 16.70
CA LEU A 81 -5.17 18.17 17.97
C LEU A 81 -4.22 18.81 19.01
N PRO A 82 -4.50 18.64 20.31
CA PRO A 82 -3.54 18.91 21.38
C PRO A 82 -2.20 18.20 21.13
N ILE A 83 -1.08 18.82 21.51
CA ILE A 83 0.28 18.33 21.19
C ILE A 83 0.52 16.90 21.65
N ASP A 84 -0.05 16.51 22.79
CA ASP A 84 0.02 15.18 23.38
C ASP A 84 -0.83 14.13 22.66
N GLU A 85 -1.78 14.56 21.82
CA GLU A 85 -2.63 13.71 20.99
C GLU A 85 -2.21 13.69 19.51
N GLN A 86 -1.25 14.54 19.10
CA GLN A 86 -0.77 14.57 17.72
C GLN A 86 0.05 13.33 17.39
N LEU A 87 -0.26 12.72 16.25
CA LEU A 87 0.59 11.73 15.61
C LEU A 87 1.95 12.35 15.31
N THR A 88 3.00 11.64 15.71
CA THR A 88 4.37 11.95 15.34
C THR A 88 4.54 11.80 13.83
N HIS A 89 5.60 12.41 13.30
CA HIS A 89 5.91 12.28 11.87
C HIS A 89 6.09 10.83 11.42
N LYS A 90 6.70 9.99 12.27
CA LYS A 90 6.87 8.56 12.01
C LYS A 90 5.53 7.81 11.96
N GLU A 91 4.57 8.19 12.81
CA GLU A 91 3.24 7.60 12.79
C GLU A 91 2.45 8.04 11.56
N LEU A 92 2.56 9.30 11.13
CA LEU A 92 1.98 9.77 9.87
C LEU A 92 2.51 8.99 8.66
N ILE A 93 3.81 8.71 8.61
CA ILE A 93 4.42 7.82 7.60
C ILE A 93 3.79 6.42 7.65
N GLY A 94 3.57 5.88 8.86
CA GLY A 94 2.90 4.59 9.04
C GLY A 94 1.45 4.56 8.54
N GLN A 95 0.74 5.69 8.60
CA GLN A 95 -0.63 5.80 8.07
C GLN A 95 -0.67 5.77 6.55
N VAL A 96 0.33 6.34 5.87
CA VAL A 96 0.48 6.20 4.41
C VAL A 96 0.53 4.73 4.02
N MET A 97 1.35 3.96 4.74
CA MET A 97 1.47 2.53 4.50
C MET A 97 0.16 1.80 4.75
N THR A 98 -0.49 2.06 5.87
CA THR A 98 -1.75 1.42 6.23
C THR A 98 -2.83 1.61 5.17
N LEU A 99 -2.96 2.83 4.62
CA LEU A 99 -3.91 3.13 3.56
C LEU A 99 -3.57 2.46 2.23
N LEU A 100 -2.29 2.42 1.87
CA LEU A 100 -1.82 1.73 0.66
C LEU A 100 -2.04 0.21 0.75
N VAL A 101 -1.71 -0.40 1.89
CA VAL A 101 -1.94 -1.82 2.19
C VAL A 101 -3.42 -2.16 1.99
N ALA A 102 -4.30 -1.39 2.64
CA ALA A 102 -5.74 -1.67 2.64
C ALA A 102 -6.34 -1.58 1.23
N GLY A 103 -5.92 -0.59 0.43
CA GLY A 103 -6.45 -0.35 -0.90
C GLY A 103 -5.88 -1.29 -1.97
N HIS A 104 -4.59 -1.62 -1.92
CA HIS A 104 -3.91 -2.32 -3.00
C HIS A 104 -4.40 -3.76 -3.18
N ASP A 105 -4.37 -4.56 -2.12
CA ASP A 105 -4.62 -6.00 -2.25
C ASP A 105 -6.12 -6.29 -2.40
N THR A 106 -6.99 -5.60 -1.66
CA THR A 106 -8.44 -5.85 -1.71
C THR A 106 -9.04 -5.48 -3.07
N THR A 107 -8.74 -4.29 -3.58
CA THR A 107 -9.33 -3.81 -4.84
C THR A 107 -8.73 -4.51 -6.05
N SER A 108 -7.40 -4.74 -6.08
CA SER A 108 -6.74 -5.42 -7.19
C SER A 108 -7.21 -6.87 -7.31
N VAL A 109 -7.32 -7.59 -6.18
CA VAL A 109 -7.84 -8.97 -6.18
C VAL A 109 -9.30 -9.00 -6.59
N SER A 110 -10.13 -8.09 -6.07
CA SER A 110 -11.55 -8.01 -6.45
C SER A 110 -11.72 -7.71 -7.94
N LEU A 111 -10.92 -6.81 -8.50
CA LEU A 111 -10.93 -6.47 -9.92
C LEU A 111 -10.47 -7.65 -10.77
N ALA A 112 -9.40 -8.35 -10.37
CA ALA A 112 -8.92 -9.54 -11.06
C ALA A 112 -10.00 -10.62 -11.15
N TRP A 113 -10.70 -10.90 -10.05
CA TRP A 113 -11.83 -11.83 -10.04
C TRP A 113 -13.01 -11.34 -10.87
N SER A 114 -13.34 -10.05 -10.80
CA SER A 114 -14.41 -9.46 -11.59
C SER A 114 -14.14 -9.64 -13.09
N LEU A 115 -12.92 -9.32 -13.54
CA LEU A 115 -12.50 -9.52 -14.93
C LEU A 115 -12.48 -10.99 -15.32
N TYR A 116 -12.05 -11.88 -14.43
CA TYR A 116 -12.08 -13.33 -14.65
C TYR A 116 -13.51 -13.82 -14.90
N PHE A 117 -14.47 -13.42 -14.06
CA PHE A 117 -15.87 -13.82 -14.22
C PHE A 117 -16.52 -13.22 -15.46
N LEU A 118 -16.19 -11.98 -15.83
CA LEU A 118 -16.64 -11.38 -17.09
C LEU A 118 -16.11 -12.16 -18.30
N ALA A 119 -14.82 -12.50 -18.30
CA ALA A 119 -14.22 -13.28 -19.40
C ALA A 119 -14.82 -14.69 -19.54
N LYS A 120 -15.34 -15.27 -18.43
CA LYS A 120 -16.03 -16.56 -18.44
C LYS A 120 -17.51 -16.49 -18.83
N ASN A 121 -18.12 -15.31 -18.79
CA ASN A 121 -19.54 -15.10 -19.09
C ASN A 121 -19.70 -13.95 -20.11
N PRO A 122 -19.45 -14.21 -21.41
CA PRO A 122 -19.46 -13.17 -22.45
C PRO A 122 -20.79 -12.43 -22.57
N ASP A 123 -21.91 -13.11 -22.33
CA ASP A 123 -23.25 -12.52 -22.33
C ASP A 123 -23.41 -11.41 -21.28
N ILE A 124 -22.87 -11.63 -20.08
CA ILE A 124 -22.85 -10.62 -19.00
C ILE A 124 -21.88 -9.49 -19.35
N GLN A 125 -20.72 -9.82 -19.92
CA GLN A 125 -19.73 -8.82 -20.35
C GLN A 125 -20.31 -7.88 -21.42
N ASP A 126 -21.04 -8.42 -22.41
CA ASP A 126 -21.66 -7.64 -23.46
C ASP A 126 -22.78 -6.75 -22.92
N ARG A 127 -23.57 -7.25 -21.96
CA ARG A 127 -24.59 -6.43 -21.27
C ARG A 127 -23.95 -5.28 -20.49
N LEU A 128 -22.90 -5.55 -19.71
CA LEU A 128 -22.16 -4.53 -18.97
C LEU A 128 -21.58 -3.47 -19.92
N ARG A 129 -20.97 -3.90 -21.03
CA ARG A 129 -20.42 -2.98 -22.03
C ARG A 129 -21.51 -2.10 -22.62
N LYS A 130 -22.68 -2.66 -22.92
CA LYS A 130 -23.82 -1.89 -23.43
C LYS A 130 -24.28 -0.83 -22.42
N GLU A 131 -24.47 -1.20 -21.15
CA GLU A 131 -24.85 -0.25 -20.09
C GLU A 131 -23.84 0.91 -19.95
N VAL A 132 -22.54 0.62 -20.01
CA VAL A 132 -21.49 1.65 -19.95
C VAL A 132 -21.53 2.58 -21.17
N LEU A 133 -21.71 2.03 -22.38
CA LEU A 133 -21.77 2.82 -23.60
C LEU A 133 -23.04 3.69 -23.66
N ASP A 134 -24.18 3.16 -23.23
CA ASP A 134 -25.44 3.90 -23.19
C ASP A 134 -25.35 5.13 -22.26
N ILE A 135 -24.55 5.08 -21.19
CA ILE A 135 -24.37 6.23 -20.26
C ILE A 135 -23.28 7.21 -20.74
N LEU A 136 -22.22 6.72 -21.37
CA LEU A 136 -21.05 7.56 -21.75
C LEU A 136 -21.16 8.18 -23.14
N ILE A 137 -22.12 7.75 -23.97
CA ILE A 137 -22.28 8.22 -25.37
C ILE A 137 -23.49 9.16 -25.54
N ASP A 138 -24.30 9.38 -24.49
CA ASP A 138 -25.21 10.53 -24.36
C ASP A 138 -24.48 11.76 -23.79
#